data_AF-A0A7D4B2F7-F1
#
_entry.id   AF-A0A7D4B2F7-F1
#
_cell.length_a   1.000
_cell.length_b   1.000
_cell.length_c   1.000
_cell.angle_alpha   90.00
_cell.angle_beta   90.00
_cell.angle_gamma   90.00
#
_symmetry.space_group_name_H-M   'P 1'
#
loop_
_entity.id
_entity.type
_entity.pdbx_description
1 polymer ?
#
loop_
_entity_poly.entity_id
_entity_poly.type
_entity_poly.pdbx_seq_one_letter_code
_entity_poly.pdbx_strand_id
1 'polypeptide(L)'
;MRQGDSYKVEAAGRIEDLDKLRLDTNGDRLVVRQRGDNSLLSGFSFSSHPMLVTVTMPHLERLNLSGACQSDISGFHDNSLRLEASGASTSRLNVTVPRLELDLSGPARPT
;
A
#
# COMPACT_ATOMS: atom_id res chain seq x y z
N MET A 1 -6.68 1.93 -3.22
CA MET A 1 -7.55 1.24 -2.25
C MET A 1 -8.92 1.88 -2.32
N ARG A 2 -9.98 1.08 -2.34
CA ARG A 2 -11.36 1.57 -2.44
C ARG A 2 -12.30 0.81 -1.51
N GLN A 3 -13.34 1.49 -1.04
CA GLN A 3 -14.40 0.85 -0.28
C GLN A 3 -15.29 -0.03 -1.18
N GLY A 4 -15.76 -1.17 -0.66
CA GLY A 4 -16.77 -2.01 -1.30
C GLY A 4 -17.23 -3.14 -0.41
N ASP A 5 -18.40 -3.71 -0.70
CA ASP A 5 -19.10 -4.67 0.19
C ASP A 5 -18.42 -6.04 0.31
N SER A 6 -17.29 -6.25 -0.39
CA SER A 6 -16.57 -7.51 -0.42
C SER A 6 -15.07 -7.28 -0.39
N TYR A 7 -14.33 -8.30 0.08
CA TYR A 7 -12.88 -8.31 0.04
C TYR A 7 -12.39 -8.79 -1.32
N LYS A 8 -11.60 -7.96 -2.00
CA LYS A 8 -11.00 -8.28 -3.30
C LYS A 8 -9.62 -7.67 -3.42
N VAL A 9 -8.67 -8.45 -3.95
CA VAL A 9 -7.34 -7.96 -4.30
C VAL A 9 -7.07 -8.26 -5.77
N GLU A 10 -6.61 -7.24 -6.49
CA GLU A 10 -6.24 -7.34 -7.90
C GLU A 10 -4.83 -6.78 -8.07
N ALA A 11 -3.97 -7.50 -8.78
CA ALA A 11 -2.62 -7.06 -9.10
C ALA A 11 -2.44 -6.99 -10.62
N ALA A 12 -1.83 -5.90 -11.09
CA ALA A 12 -1.53 -5.68 -12.49
C ALA A 12 -0.08 -5.20 -12.65
N GLY A 13 0.62 -5.73 -13.63
CA GLY A 13 2.03 -5.48 -13.87
C GLY A 13 2.57 -6.46 -14.91
N ARG A 14 3.89 -6.44 -15.12
CA ARG A 14 4.54 -7.46 -15.95
C ARG A 14 4.56 -8.78 -15.20
N ILE A 15 4.41 -9.89 -15.92
CA ILE A 15 4.35 -11.24 -15.33
C ILE A 15 5.54 -11.50 -14.41
N GLU A 16 6.75 -11.12 -14.84
CA GLU A 16 7.98 -11.27 -14.04
C GLU A 16 7.99 -10.49 -12.72
N ASP A 17 7.27 -9.37 -12.64
CA ASP A 17 7.13 -8.58 -11.42
C ASP A 17 6.03 -9.17 -10.54
N LEU A 18 4.92 -9.61 -11.14
CA LEU A 18 3.80 -10.27 -10.47
C LEU A 18 4.23 -11.59 -9.81
N ASP A 19 5.14 -12.34 -10.43
CA ASP A 19 5.71 -13.57 -9.85
C ASP A 19 6.50 -13.31 -8.55
N LYS A 20 6.99 -12.07 -8.38
CA LYS A 20 7.68 -11.62 -7.15
C LYS A 20 6.72 -11.05 -6.12
N LEU A 21 5.45 -10.83 -6.46
CA LEU A 21 4.45 -10.31 -5.53
C LEU A 21 3.96 -11.43 -4.61
N ARG A 22 4.02 -11.19 -3.31
CA ARG A 22 3.49 -12.08 -2.27
C ARG A 22 2.33 -11.40 -1.55
N LEU A 23 1.21 -12.10 -1.52
CA LEU A 23 -0.01 -11.73 -0.83
C LEU A 23 -0.22 -12.73 0.31
N ASP A 24 -0.37 -12.22 1.52
CA ASP A 24 -0.58 -13.01 2.73
C ASP A 24 -1.69 -12.37 3.56
N THR A 25 -2.50 -13.19 4.21
CA THR A 25 -3.56 -12.74 5.12
C THR A 25 -3.28 -13.30 6.50
N ASN A 26 -3.04 -12.41 7.46
CA ASN A 26 -2.88 -12.79 8.86
C ASN A 26 -4.03 -12.17 9.66
N GLY A 27 -5.05 -12.98 9.92
CA GLY A 27 -6.28 -12.53 10.58
C GLY A 27 -7.01 -11.49 9.73
N ASP A 28 -7.11 -10.27 10.25
CA ASP A 28 -7.74 -9.11 9.63
C ASP A 28 -6.79 -8.30 8.72
N ARG A 29 -5.51 -8.67 8.67
CA ARG A 29 -4.48 -7.92 7.95
C ARG A 29 -4.10 -8.60 6.63
N LEU A 30 -4.34 -7.90 5.53
CA LEU A 30 -3.68 -8.18 4.25
C LEU A 30 -2.26 -7.63 4.27
N VAL A 31 -1.29 -8.46 3.93
CA VAL A 31 0.11 -8.06 3.75
C VAL A 31 0.54 -8.31 2.31
N VAL A 32 0.88 -7.22 1.64
CA VAL A 32 1.40 -7.23 0.27
C VAL A 32 2.88 -6.92 0.32
N ARG A 33 3.73 -7.82 -0.19
CA ARG A 33 5.20 -7.62 -0.23
C ARG A 33 5.75 -8.02 -1.59
N GLN A 34 6.68 -7.24 -2.11
CA GLN A 34 7.54 -7.69 -3.20
C GLN A 34 8.69 -8.51 -2.60
N ARG A 35 8.95 -9.69 -3.14
CA ARG A 35 10.14 -10.47 -2.78
C ARG A 35 11.36 -9.73 -3.33
N GLY A 36 12.15 -9.15 -2.44
CA GLY A 36 13.48 -8.65 -2.77
C GLY A 36 14.41 -9.83 -3.00
N ASP A 37 15.15 -9.83 -4.09
CA ASP A 37 16.34 -10.67 -4.17
C ASP A 37 17.36 -10.10 -3.18
N ASN A 38 17.88 -10.98 -2.31
CA ASN A 38 18.76 -10.66 -1.19
C ASN A 38 20.18 -10.26 -1.68
N SER A 39 20.25 -9.32 -2.62
CA SER A 39 21.50 -8.82 -3.17
C SER A 39 21.91 -7.55 -2.46
N LEU A 40 22.76 -7.69 -1.44
CA LEU A 40 23.52 -6.64 -0.75
C LEU A 40 24.50 -5.84 -1.67
N LEU A 41 24.33 -5.89 -2.99
CA LEU A 41 25.20 -5.32 -4.02
C LEU A 41 24.48 -4.41 -5.03
N SER A 42 23.20 -4.12 -4.81
CA SER A 42 22.33 -3.42 -5.75
C SER A 42 22.23 -1.91 -5.52
N GLY A 43 23.37 -1.23 -5.40
CA GLY A 43 23.42 0.23 -5.41
C GLY A 43 23.16 0.86 -6.79
N PHE A 44 22.98 0.05 -7.84
CA PHE A 44 22.91 0.51 -9.22
C PHE A 44 21.80 -0.23 -10.00
N SER A 45 20.72 0.48 -10.29
CA SER A 45 19.59 0.08 -11.16
C SER A 45 18.83 -1.19 -10.78
N PHE A 46 17.80 -1.03 -9.95
CA PHE A 46 16.60 -1.85 -10.06
C PHE A 46 15.61 -1.16 -10.99
N SER A 47 15.50 -1.62 -12.24
CA SER A 47 14.33 -1.34 -13.08
C SER A 47 13.14 -2.17 -12.62
N SER A 48 12.78 -2.10 -11.32
CA SER A 48 11.51 -2.65 -10.87
C SER A 48 10.41 -1.80 -11.49
N HIS A 49 9.63 -2.38 -12.39
CA HIS A 49 8.53 -1.64 -12.99
C HIS A 49 7.41 -1.53 -11.95
N PRO A 50 6.65 -0.42 -11.97
CA PRO A 50 5.56 -0.24 -11.03
C PRO A 50 4.51 -1.33 -11.23
N MET A 51 4.15 -2.00 -10.12
CA MET A 51 2.98 -2.88 -10.05
C MET A 51 1.83 -2.11 -9.43
N LEU A 52 0.63 -2.27 -9.98
CA LEU A 52 -0.60 -1.74 -9.42
C LEU A 52 -1.27 -2.82 -8.59
N VAL A 53 -1.48 -2.55 -7.29
CA VAL A 53 -2.27 -3.41 -6.41
C VAL A 53 -3.54 -2.67 -6.00
N THR A 54 -4.68 -3.19 -6.43
CA THR A 54 -6.00 -2.66 -6.08
C THR A 54 -6.61 -3.54 -4.99
N VAL A 55 -6.82 -2.96 -3.81
CA VAL A 55 -7.51 -3.59 -2.69
C VAL A 55 -8.90 -2.97 -2.56
N THR A 56 -9.92 -3.81 -2.52
CA THR A 56 -11.33 -3.48 -2.24
C THR A 56 -11.73 -4.16 -0.93
N MET A 57 -12.34 -3.40 -0.02
CA MET A 57 -12.75 -3.90 1.30
C MET A 57 -13.83 -3.01 1.91
N PRO A 58 -14.66 -3.53 2.84
CA PRO A 58 -15.73 -2.75 3.46
C PRO A 58 -15.22 -1.68 4.43
N HIS A 59 -14.15 -1.97 5.17
CA HIS A 59 -13.60 -1.08 6.20
C HIS A 59 -12.08 -1.02 6.11
N LEU A 60 -11.51 0.17 6.35
CA LEU A 60 -10.08 0.39 6.42
C LEU A 60 -9.70 1.16 7.69
N GLU A 61 -9.21 0.43 8.68
CA GLU A 61 -8.77 1.04 9.95
C GLU A 61 -7.28 1.42 9.94
N ARG A 62 -6.44 0.62 9.26
CA ARG A 62 -4.98 0.80 9.26
C ARG A 62 -4.36 0.52 7.91
N LEU A 63 -3.49 1.43 7.47
CA LEU A 63 -2.63 1.26 6.31
C LEU A 63 -1.17 1.51 6.70
N ASN A 64 -0.29 0.57 6.37
CA ASN A 64 1.16 0.73 6.54
C ASN A 64 1.86 0.61 5.19
N LEU A 65 2.62 1.64 4.82
CA LEU A 65 3.39 1.75 3.59
C LEU A 65 4.88 1.84 3.93
N SER A 66 5.70 1.05 3.24
CA SER A 66 7.15 1.03 3.47
C SER A 66 7.91 1.02 2.15
N GLY A 67 8.88 1.93 2.01
CA GLY A 67 9.74 2.05 0.83
C GLY A 67 9.27 3.16 -0.11
N ALA A 68 9.24 2.87 -1.42
CA ALA A 68 8.81 3.79 -2.46
C ALA A 68 7.42 3.41 -2.98
N CYS A 69 6.39 3.59 -2.14
CA CYS A 69 5.01 3.28 -2.50
C CYS A 69 4.25 4.54 -2.92
N GLN A 70 3.40 4.42 -3.93
CA GLN A 70 2.36 5.43 -4.23
C GLN A 70 1.00 4.81 -3.91
N SER A 71 0.19 5.52 -3.13
CA SER A 71 -1.15 5.06 -2.77
C SER A 71 -2.22 6.10 -3.07
N ASP A 72 -3.39 5.62 -3.50
CA ASP A 72 -4.64 6.37 -3.60
C ASP A 72 -5.65 5.64 -2.70
N ILE A 73 -6.17 6.32 -1.68
CA ILE A 73 -7.19 5.80 -0.78
C ILE A 73 -8.43 6.67 -0.94
N SER A 74 -9.51 6.08 -1.44
CA SER A 74 -10.72 6.83 -1.75
C SER A 74 -12.00 6.10 -1.35
N GLY A 75 -12.99 6.89 -0.95
CA GLY A 75 -14.37 6.45 -0.75
C GLY A 75 -14.67 5.84 0.61
N PHE A 76 -13.71 5.73 1.52
CA PHE A 76 -13.92 5.16 2.85
C PHE A 76 -14.70 6.08 3.78
N HIS A 77 -15.75 5.52 4.38
CA HIS A 77 -16.55 6.13 5.45
C HIS A 77 -16.45 5.23 6.69
N ASP A 78 -15.45 5.50 7.53
CA ASP A 78 -15.08 4.65 8.67
C ASP A 78 -14.97 5.48 9.96
N ASN A 79 -14.94 4.80 11.11
CA ASN A 79 -14.82 5.47 12.42
C ASN A 79 -13.41 6.04 12.66
N SER A 80 -12.39 5.44 12.09
CA SER A 80 -11.02 5.92 12.21
C SER A 80 -10.14 5.35 11.12
N LEU A 81 -9.13 6.12 10.70
CA LEU A 81 -8.07 5.66 9.83
C LEU A 81 -6.72 6.03 10.41
N ARG A 82 -5.81 5.05 10.46
CA ARG A 82 -4.39 5.27 10.76
C ARG A 82 -3.53 4.92 9.56
N LEU A 83 -2.80 5.90 9.04
CA LEU A 83 -1.82 5.73 7.99
C LEU A 83 -0.40 5.87 8.55
N GLU A 84 0.39 4.82 8.39
CA GLU A 84 1.83 4.83 8.67
C GLU A 84 2.56 4.73 7.34
N ALA A 85 3.46 5.67 7.04
CA ALA A 85 4.29 5.61 5.84
C ALA A 85 5.76 5.84 6.19
N SER A 86 6.63 5.02 5.61
CA SER A 86 8.08 5.13 5.78
C SER A 86 8.80 5.13 4.42
N GLY A 87 9.83 5.95 4.28
CA GLY A 87 10.64 6.08 3.06
C GLY A 87 10.15 7.18 2.11
N ALA A 88 10.28 6.95 0.80
CA ALA A 88 9.88 7.87 -0.26
C ALA A 88 8.45 7.57 -0.75
N SER A 89 7.53 7.38 0.19
CA SER A 89 6.14 7.03 -0.11
C SER A 89 5.27 8.28 -0.29
N THR A 90 4.34 8.23 -1.24
CA THR A 90 3.35 9.28 -1.48
C THR A 90 1.94 8.70 -1.35
N SER A 91 1.03 9.46 -0.76
CA SER A 91 -0.35 9.00 -0.53
C SER A 91 -1.35 10.12 -0.79
N ARG A 92 -2.39 9.81 -1.57
CA ARG A 92 -3.57 10.65 -1.77
C ARG A 92 -4.72 10.06 -0.95
N LEU A 93 -5.30 10.88 -0.07
CA LEU A 93 -6.41 10.45 0.79
C LEU A 93 -7.68 11.23 0.48
N ASN A 94 -8.75 10.52 0.15
CA ASN A 94 -10.10 11.03 0.01
C ASN A 94 -11.05 10.15 0.84
N VAL A 95 -11.08 10.42 2.14
CA VAL A 95 -11.80 9.61 3.15
C VAL A 95 -12.63 10.51 4.06
N THR A 96 -13.73 9.97 4.57
CA THR A 96 -14.60 10.63 5.55
C THR A 96 -14.52 9.86 6.85
N VAL A 97 -13.67 10.31 7.77
CA VAL A 97 -13.48 9.68 9.08
C VAL A 97 -13.41 10.74 10.19
N PRO A 98 -13.99 10.50 11.38
CA PRO A 98 -13.91 11.46 12.48
C PRO A 98 -12.54 11.46 13.17
N ARG A 99 -11.74 10.38 13.02
CA ARG A 99 -10.36 10.30 13.51
C ARG A 99 -9.41 9.88 12.39
N LEU A 100 -8.43 10.73 12.09
CA LEU A 100 -7.35 10.45 11.15
C LEU A 100 -6.00 10.59 11.86
N GLU A 101 -5.24 9.50 11.94
CA GLU A 101 -3.86 9.48 12.46
C GLU A 101 -2.88 9.26 11.30
N LEU A 102 -1.90 10.16 11.16
CA LEU A 102 -0.85 10.07 10.14
C LEU A 102 0.52 10.02 10.83
N ASP A 103 1.29 8.97 10.56
CA ASP A 103 2.69 8.82 10.99
C ASP A 103 3.56 8.65 9.75
N LEU A 104 4.35 9.68 9.43
CA LEU A 104 5.11 9.77 8.18
C LEU A 104 6.59 9.95 8.51
N SER A 105 7.41 8.96 8.15
CA SER A 105 8.86 8.95 8.36
C SER A 105 9.64 8.94 7.04
N GLY A 106 10.46 9.97 6.81
CA GLY A 106 11.17 10.19 5.54
C GLY A 106 10.64 11.39 4.74
N PRO A 107 11.13 11.65 3.52
CA PRO A 107 10.61 12.70 2.65
C PRO A 107 9.21 12.32 2.14
N ALA A 108 8.20 12.52 2.98
CA ALA A 108 6.80 12.27 2.66
C ALA A 108 6.11 13.58 2.26
N ARG A 109 5.31 13.55 1.19
CA ARG A 109 4.49 14.68 0.76
C ARG A 109 3.01 14.26 0.74
N PRO A 110 2.22 14.58 1.79
CA PRO A 110 0.77 14.46 1.71
C PRO A 110 0.25 15.56 0.76
N THR A 111 -0.64 15.21 -0.17
CA THR A 111 -1.25 16.14 -1.14
C THR A 111 -2.73 15.91 -1.27
#